data_AF-A0A2N1GA64-F1
#
_entry.id   AF-A0A2N1GA64-F1
#
_cell.length_a   1.000
_cell.length_b   1.000
_cell.length_c   1.000
_cell.angle_alpha   90.00
_cell.angle_beta   90.00
_cell.angle_gamma   90.00
#
_symmetry.space_group_name_H-M   'P 1'
#
loop_
_entity.id
_entity.type
_entity.pdbx_description
1 polymer ?
#
loop_
_entity_poly.entity_id
_entity_poly.type
_entity_poly.pdbx_seq_one_letter_code
_entity_poly.pdbx_strand_id
1 'polypeptide(L)'
;MLHRKFSNFNSFKKQEAKEYIINRSKNEKIIIINEAHHNIRHRIITTSLLYSLYDSGYRFIRLETLSDTLINKIKFLILESGYYTREPQMANLLKEASKIGFTLFKHEISDGSNGKEREIGQAENIAKLIKENQNSKFLILCGWDHVIEGTPRNKSWQNSIFCNITIELLC
;
A
#
# COMPACT_ATOMS: atom_id res chain seq x y z
N MET A 1 10.53 32.51 -1.54
CA MET A 1 9.81 31.72 -2.55
C MET A 1 10.85 31.10 -3.48
N LEU A 2 11.27 29.87 -3.23
CA LEU A 2 12.29 29.17 -4.04
C LEU A 2 11.59 28.55 -5.25
N HIS A 3 11.59 29.25 -6.38
CA HIS A 3 11.26 28.66 -7.67
C HIS A 3 12.38 27.68 -8.05
N ARG A 4 12.21 26.39 -7.75
CA ARG A 4 12.99 25.33 -8.40
C ARG A 4 12.62 25.34 -9.88
N LYS A 5 13.48 25.93 -10.73
CA LYS A 5 13.41 25.76 -12.18
C LYS A 5 13.53 24.27 -12.46
N PHE A 6 12.49 23.67 -13.05
CA PHE A 6 12.56 22.32 -13.58
C PHE A 6 13.69 22.27 -14.63
N SER A 7 14.68 21.42 -14.40
CA SER A 7 15.77 21.18 -15.34
C SER A 7 15.26 20.53 -16.62
N ASN A 8 15.95 20.83 -17.72
CA ASN A 8 15.66 20.44 -19.09
C ASN A 8 15.30 18.94 -19.21
N PHE A 9 14.11 18.60 -19.74
CA PHE A 9 13.60 17.23 -19.80
C PHE A 9 14.48 16.26 -20.62
N ASN A 10 15.37 16.78 -21.46
CA ASN A 10 16.27 16.01 -22.32
C ASN A 10 17.36 15.23 -21.55
N SER A 11 17.58 15.49 -20.26
CA SER A 11 18.55 14.73 -19.44
C SER A 11 17.95 13.50 -18.75
N PHE A 12 16.63 13.29 -18.81
CA PHE A 12 15.97 12.15 -18.18
C PHE A 12 15.91 10.96 -19.14
N LYS A 13 16.20 9.76 -18.62
CA LYS A 13 15.99 8.51 -19.35
C LYS A 13 14.65 7.92 -18.94
N LYS A 14 13.83 7.55 -19.95
CA LYS A 14 12.62 6.78 -19.72
C LYS A 14 13.01 5.38 -19.25
N GLN A 15 12.32 4.90 -18.23
CA GLN A 15 12.46 3.54 -17.73
C GLN A 15 11.09 2.90 -17.60
N GLU A 16 11.00 1.59 -17.83
CA GLU A 16 9.77 0.84 -17.62
C GLU A 16 9.45 0.84 -16.11
N ALA A 17 8.22 1.22 -15.77
CA ALA A 17 7.84 1.49 -14.38
C ALA A 17 7.85 0.23 -13.53
N LYS A 18 7.36 -0.90 -14.05
CA LYS A 18 7.35 -2.16 -13.31
C LYS A 18 8.78 -2.64 -13.04
N GLU A 19 9.67 -2.60 -14.02
CA GLU A 19 11.08 -2.98 -13.85
C GLU A 19 11.77 -2.08 -12.81
N TYR A 20 11.56 -0.77 -12.87
CA TYR A 20 12.08 0.17 -11.87
C TYR A 20 11.61 -0.20 -10.46
N ILE A 21 10.30 -0.39 -10.28
CA ILE A 21 9.70 -0.73 -8.99
C ILE A 21 10.25 -2.06 -8.47
N ILE A 22 10.28 -3.10 -9.30
CA ILE A 22 10.77 -4.42 -8.88
C ILE A 22 12.26 -4.38 -8.53
N ASN A 23 13.09 -3.71 -9.31
CA ASN A 23 14.51 -3.59 -8.98
C ASN A 23 14.73 -2.82 -7.68
N ARG A 24 13.96 -1.75 -7.45
CA ARG A 24 14.05 -0.99 -6.21
C ARG A 24 13.55 -1.79 -5.00
N SER A 25 12.47 -2.56 -5.18
CA SER A 25 11.85 -3.39 -4.13
C SER A 25 12.81 -4.38 -3.46
N LYS A 26 13.88 -4.79 -4.16
CA LYS A 26 14.90 -5.69 -3.62
C LYS A 26 15.56 -5.15 -2.35
N ASN A 27 15.74 -3.84 -2.27
CA ASN A 27 16.45 -3.18 -1.16
C ASN A 27 15.52 -2.61 -0.08
N GLU A 28 14.21 -2.79 -0.24
CA GLU A 28 13.21 -2.04 0.52
C GLU A 28 12.36 -3.02 1.31
N LYS A 29 12.05 -2.68 2.57
CA LYS A 29 11.17 -3.53 3.39
C LYS A 29 9.70 -3.23 3.18
N ILE A 30 9.37 -2.02 2.74
CA ILE A 30 8.01 -1.52 2.63
C ILE A 30 7.87 -0.83 1.28
N ILE A 31 6.79 -1.14 0.56
CA ILE A 31 6.31 -0.35 -0.57
C ILE A 31 4.92 0.13 -0.23
N ILE A 32 4.69 1.42 -0.43
CA ILE A 32 3.37 2.03 -0.30
C ILE A 32 2.92 2.47 -1.68
N ILE A 33 1.75 1.99 -2.11
CA ILE A 33 1.08 2.43 -3.32
C ILE A 33 -0.04 3.37 -2.90
N ASN A 34 0.11 4.63 -3.30
CA ASN A 34 -0.94 5.63 -3.10
C ASN A 34 -2.04 5.43 -4.17
N GLU A 35 -3.23 5.04 -3.72
CA GLU A 35 -4.36 4.65 -4.56
C GLU A 35 -5.47 5.72 -4.52
N ALA A 36 -5.76 6.29 -5.68
CA ALA A 36 -7.08 6.85 -5.94
C ALA A 36 -8.15 5.75 -6.01
N HIS A 37 -9.07 5.68 -5.03
CA HIS A 37 -10.11 4.63 -5.00
C HIS A 37 -11.01 4.61 -6.24
N HIS A 38 -11.14 5.73 -6.94
CA HIS A 38 -11.89 5.84 -8.19
C HIS A 38 -11.06 5.47 -9.43
N ASN A 39 -9.73 5.36 -9.32
CA ASN A 39 -8.85 4.98 -10.42
C ASN A 39 -8.47 3.49 -10.35
N ILE A 40 -9.24 2.68 -11.06
CA ILE A 40 -9.03 1.23 -11.19
C ILE A 40 -7.63 0.85 -11.68
N ARG A 41 -6.94 1.73 -12.42
CA ARG A 41 -5.61 1.42 -12.98
C ARG A 41 -4.58 1.09 -11.91
N HIS A 42 -4.71 1.68 -10.72
CA HIS A 42 -3.81 1.38 -9.60
C HIS A 42 -3.91 -0.08 -9.15
N ARG A 43 -5.11 -0.66 -9.15
CA ARG A 43 -5.35 -2.06 -8.79
C ARG A 43 -4.78 -2.99 -9.86
N ILE A 44 -4.91 -2.63 -11.13
CA ILE A 44 -4.35 -3.39 -12.26
C ILE A 44 -2.81 -3.39 -12.19
N ILE A 45 -2.19 -2.22 -12.04
CA ILE A 45 -0.74 -2.09 -11.92
C ILE A 45 -0.24 -2.88 -10.71
N THR A 46 -0.87 -2.71 -9.56
CA THR A 46 -0.50 -3.43 -8.34
C THR A 46 -0.59 -4.95 -8.53
N THR A 47 -1.68 -5.43 -9.12
CA THR A 47 -1.85 -6.87 -9.41
C THR A 47 -0.71 -7.39 -10.29
N SER A 48 -0.28 -6.61 -11.29
CA SER A 48 0.82 -6.98 -12.19
C SER A 48 2.20 -7.08 -11.50
N LEU A 49 2.35 -6.49 -10.31
CA LEU A 49 3.58 -6.51 -9.52
C LEU A 49 3.65 -7.68 -8.53
N LEU A 50 2.52 -8.27 -8.15
CA LEU A 50 2.41 -9.21 -7.02
C LEU A 50 3.39 -10.38 -7.10
N TYR A 51 3.48 -11.04 -8.26
CA TYR A 51 4.36 -12.21 -8.42
C TYR A 51 5.83 -11.83 -8.18
N SER A 52 6.32 -10.78 -8.85
CA SER A 52 7.70 -10.34 -8.73
C SER A 52 8.02 -9.78 -7.34
N LEU A 53 7.06 -9.12 -6.68
CA LEU A 53 7.21 -8.70 -5.30
C LEU A 53 7.28 -9.90 -4.36
N TYR A 54 6.47 -10.93 -4.59
CA TYR A 54 6.53 -12.16 -3.80
C TYR A 54 7.88 -12.87 -3.95
N ASP A 55 8.40 -13.02 -5.16
CA ASP A 55 9.76 -13.52 -5.40
C ASP A 55 10.83 -12.66 -4.70
N SER A 56 10.57 -11.36 -4.55
CA SER A 56 11.47 -10.41 -3.86
C SER A 56 11.32 -10.38 -2.34
N GLY A 57 10.53 -11.29 -1.75
CA GLY A 57 10.38 -11.47 -0.30
C GLY A 57 9.18 -10.76 0.35
N TYR A 58 8.29 -10.17 -0.46
CA TYR A 58 7.06 -9.59 0.07
C TYR A 58 6.07 -10.69 0.42
N ARG A 59 5.51 -10.62 1.64
CA ARG A 59 4.60 -11.65 2.18
C ARG A 59 3.29 -11.09 2.71
N PHE A 60 3.25 -9.78 2.93
CA PHE A 60 2.13 -9.11 3.56
C PHE A 60 1.56 -8.06 2.61
N ILE A 61 0.25 -8.07 2.39
CA ILE A 61 -0.47 -6.97 1.75
C ILE A 61 -1.46 -6.39 2.74
N ARG A 62 -1.43 -5.07 2.89
CA ARG A 62 -2.38 -4.33 3.72
C ARG A 62 -3.24 -3.43 2.84
N LEU A 63 -4.57 -3.51 3.01
CA LEU A 63 -5.54 -2.74 2.22
C LEU A 63 -6.64 -2.14 3.10
N GLU A 64 -7.12 -0.96 2.70
CA GLU A 64 -8.29 -0.26 3.29
C GLU A 64 -9.62 -0.99 3.09
N THR A 65 -9.60 -2.07 2.34
CA THR A 65 -10.81 -2.72 1.84
C THR A 65 -11.44 -3.69 2.81
N LEU A 66 -10.61 -4.40 3.58
CA LEU A 66 -11.03 -5.63 4.24
C LEU A 66 -11.76 -5.35 5.55
N SER A 67 -12.96 -5.90 5.69
CA SER A 67 -13.76 -5.86 6.92
C SER A 67 -13.23 -6.84 7.97
N ASP A 68 -12.62 -7.96 7.54
CA ASP A 68 -12.08 -9.02 8.39
C ASP A 68 -10.82 -9.67 7.81
N THR A 69 -10.29 -10.68 8.51
CA THR A 69 -9.15 -11.50 8.07
C THR A 69 -9.57 -12.91 7.64
N LEU A 70 -10.88 -13.20 7.54
CA LEU A 70 -11.41 -14.52 7.17
C LEU A 70 -10.91 -14.97 5.81
N ILE A 71 -10.67 -14.03 4.88
CA ILE A 71 -10.08 -14.29 3.57
C ILE A 71 -8.77 -15.10 3.64
N ASN A 72 -7.96 -14.93 4.70
CA ASN A 72 -6.73 -15.70 4.85
C ASN A 72 -6.98 -17.18 5.14
N LYS A 73 -8.14 -17.51 5.73
CA LYS A 73 -8.55 -18.88 6.07
C LYS A 73 -9.34 -19.52 4.93
N ILE A 74 -10.35 -18.82 4.41
CA ILE A 74 -11.29 -19.38 3.42
C ILE A 74 -10.77 -19.27 1.99
N LYS A 75 -9.78 -18.40 1.72
CA LYS A 75 -9.12 -18.21 0.43
C LYS A 75 -10.02 -17.75 -0.72
N PHE A 76 -11.29 -17.41 -0.46
CA PHE A 76 -12.21 -16.79 -1.39
C PHE A 76 -12.83 -15.52 -0.78
N LEU A 77 -13.23 -14.59 -1.65
CA LEU A 77 -13.95 -13.37 -1.28
C LEU A 77 -15.45 -13.64 -1.23
N ILE A 78 -16.10 -13.13 -0.19
CA ILE A 78 -17.55 -12.96 -0.14
C ILE A 78 -17.88 -11.46 -0.20
N LEU A 79 -19.13 -11.12 -0.50
CA LEU A 79 -19.56 -9.72 -0.64
C LEU A 79 -19.34 -8.94 0.66
N GLU A 80 -19.41 -9.62 1.79
CA GLU A 80 -19.24 -9.09 3.13
C GLU A 80 -17.77 -8.89 3.52
N SER A 81 -16.82 -9.36 2.70
CA SER A 81 -15.37 -9.27 2.97
C SER A 81 -14.81 -7.84 2.93
N GLY A 82 -15.59 -6.85 2.48
CA GLY A 82 -15.12 -5.47 2.46
C GLY A 82 -15.94 -4.50 1.61
N TYR A 83 -15.75 -3.20 1.82
CA TYR A 83 -16.51 -2.18 1.09
C TYR A 83 -16.14 -2.15 -0.40
N TYR A 84 -14.86 -2.10 -0.74
CA TYR A 84 -14.42 -2.11 -2.15
C TYR A 84 -14.20 -3.51 -2.75
N THR A 85 -14.50 -4.61 -2.06
CA THR A 85 -14.44 -5.96 -2.67
C THR A 85 -15.54 -6.17 -3.71
N ARG A 86 -16.58 -5.31 -3.69
CA ARG A 86 -17.62 -5.23 -4.73
C ARG A 86 -17.09 -4.73 -6.08
N GLU A 87 -15.90 -4.13 -6.09
CA GLU A 87 -15.23 -3.69 -7.30
C GLU A 87 -14.41 -4.86 -7.89
N PRO A 88 -14.62 -5.24 -9.17
CA PRO A 88 -14.01 -6.44 -9.75
C PRO A 88 -12.48 -6.49 -9.72
N GLN A 89 -11.78 -5.38 -9.92
CA GLN A 89 -10.32 -5.35 -9.96
C GLN A 89 -9.69 -5.46 -8.58
N MET A 90 -10.35 -4.97 -7.53
CA MET A 90 -9.98 -5.25 -6.16
C MET A 90 -10.21 -6.71 -5.81
N ALA A 91 -11.33 -7.29 -6.21
CA ALA A 91 -11.57 -8.72 -6.04
C ALA A 91 -10.48 -9.56 -6.74
N ASN A 92 -10.10 -9.18 -7.96
CA ASN A 92 -9.01 -9.83 -8.70
C ASN A 92 -7.67 -9.68 -7.99
N LEU A 93 -7.33 -8.48 -7.51
CA LEU A 93 -6.09 -8.21 -6.78
C LEU A 93 -5.97 -9.09 -5.54
N LEU A 94 -7.03 -9.14 -4.72
CA LEU A 94 -7.06 -9.93 -3.49
C LEU A 94 -7.03 -11.43 -3.77
N LYS A 95 -7.74 -11.88 -4.82
CA LYS A 95 -7.72 -13.27 -5.28
C LYS A 95 -6.32 -13.70 -5.72
N GLU A 96 -5.66 -12.90 -6.57
CA GLU A 96 -4.31 -13.21 -7.04
C GLU A 96 -3.30 -13.16 -5.89
N ALA A 97 -3.39 -12.18 -5.00
CA ALA A 97 -2.55 -12.12 -3.81
C ALA A 97 -2.71 -13.37 -2.92
N SER A 98 -3.95 -13.76 -2.63
CA SER A 98 -4.25 -14.98 -1.86
C SER A 98 -3.71 -16.24 -2.54
N LYS A 99 -3.87 -16.35 -3.86
CA LYS A 99 -3.38 -17.48 -4.67
C LYS A 99 -1.86 -17.59 -4.67
N ILE A 100 -1.15 -16.47 -4.75
CA ILE A 100 0.32 -16.42 -4.70
C ILE A 100 0.85 -16.78 -3.31
N GLY A 101 0.06 -16.55 -2.26
CA GLY A 101 0.41 -16.88 -0.87
C GLY A 101 0.68 -15.67 0.01
N PHE A 102 0.27 -14.47 -0.41
CA PHE A 102 0.30 -13.30 0.47
C PHE A 102 -0.67 -13.48 1.64
N THR A 103 -0.28 -12.92 2.78
CA THR A 103 -1.17 -12.74 3.92
C THR A 103 -1.77 -11.34 3.86
N LEU A 104 -3.11 -11.27 3.89
CA LEU A 104 -3.88 -10.06 3.71
C LEU A 104 -4.31 -9.49 5.07
N PHE A 105 -3.97 -8.23 5.37
CA PHE A 105 -4.31 -7.60 6.64
C PHE A 105 -5.26 -6.42 6.46
N LYS A 106 -6.22 -6.34 7.37
CA LYS A 106 -7.16 -5.22 7.45
C LYS A 106 -6.47 -3.95 7.95
N HIS A 107 -7.00 -2.83 7.50
CA HIS A 107 -6.54 -1.51 7.85
C HIS A 107 -7.25 -0.96 9.09
N GLU A 108 -8.54 -1.23 9.28
CA GLU A 108 -9.42 -0.52 10.22
C GLU A 108 -9.17 -0.78 11.73
N ILE A 109 -9.34 0.28 12.53
CA ILE A 109 -9.37 0.23 14.00
C ILE A 109 -10.78 -0.14 14.44
N SER A 110 -10.88 -0.95 15.48
CA SER A 110 -12.13 -1.54 15.96
C SER A 110 -13.03 -0.57 16.76
N ASP A 111 -12.60 0.67 17.00
CA ASP A 111 -13.20 1.59 17.98
C ASP A 111 -14.14 2.64 17.37
N GLY A 112 -14.30 2.66 16.04
CA GLY A 112 -15.15 3.63 15.35
C GLY A 112 -14.58 5.06 15.33
N SER A 113 -13.30 5.22 15.63
CA SER A 113 -12.58 6.49 15.49
C SER A 113 -12.59 6.97 14.03
N ASN A 114 -12.64 8.29 13.85
CA ASN A 114 -12.69 8.96 12.54
C ASN A 114 -11.58 10.00 12.42
N GLY A 115 -11.22 10.35 11.18
CA GLY A 115 -10.21 11.37 10.87
C GLY A 115 -8.85 11.03 11.48
N LYS A 116 -8.26 11.99 12.20
CA LYS A 116 -6.89 11.92 12.72
C LYS A 116 -6.64 10.73 13.66
N GLU A 117 -7.57 10.44 14.57
CA GLU A 117 -7.41 9.34 15.53
C GLU A 117 -7.40 7.98 14.81
N ARG A 118 -8.25 7.88 13.77
CA ARG A 118 -8.26 6.73 12.89
C ARG A 118 -6.91 6.54 12.20
N GLU A 119 -6.32 7.59 11.65
CA GLU A 119 -5.04 7.50 10.96
C GLU A 119 -3.88 7.09 11.88
N ILE A 120 -3.87 7.59 13.11
CA ILE A 120 -2.84 7.26 14.10
C ILE A 120 -2.91 5.78 14.48
N GLY A 121 -4.08 5.27 14.87
CA GLY A 121 -4.20 3.86 15.26
C GLY A 121 -3.93 2.91 14.08
N GLN A 122 -4.21 3.35 12.86
CA GLN A 122 -3.89 2.61 11.64
C GLN A 122 -2.37 2.51 11.40
N ALA A 123 -1.64 3.60 11.60
CA ALA A 123 -0.18 3.62 11.54
C ALA A 123 0.43 2.75 12.66
N GLU A 124 -0.10 2.82 13.88
CA GLU A 124 0.36 2.00 15.01
C GLU A 124 0.17 0.50 14.76
N ASN A 125 -0.97 0.10 14.18
CA ASN A 125 -1.22 -1.29 13.80
C ASN A 125 -0.21 -1.80 12.76
N ILE A 126 0.13 -0.97 11.76
CA ILE A 126 1.18 -1.33 10.79
C ILE A 126 2.53 -1.45 11.47
N ALA A 127 2.91 -0.47 12.30
CA ALA A 127 4.18 -0.49 13.00
C ALA A 127 4.33 -1.74 13.87
N LYS A 128 3.26 -2.15 14.55
CA LYS A 128 3.19 -3.40 15.31
C LYS A 128 3.38 -4.62 14.42
N LEU A 129 2.65 -4.69 13.30
CA LEU A 129 2.75 -5.80 12.34
C LEU A 129 4.18 -5.96 11.81
N ILE A 130 4.83 -4.85 11.44
CA ILE A 130 6.22 -4.84 10.97
C ILE A 130 7.18 -5.29 12.08
N LYS A 131 6.97 -4.83 13.31
CA LYS A 131 7.77 -5.21 14.48
C LYS A 131 7.66 -6.69 14.81
N GLU A 132 6.49 -7.29 14.59
CA GLU A 132 6.25 -8.73 14.79
C GLU A 132 6.81 -9.58 13.62
N ASN A 133 7.00 -8.98 12.44
CA ASN A 133 7.37 -9.69 11.20
C ASN A 133 8.64 -9.08 10.54
N GLN A 134 9.70 -8.85 11.32
CA GLN A 134 10.88 -8.05 10.92
C GLN A 134 11.67 -8.59 9.72
N ASN A 135 11.54 -9.89 9.44
CA ASN A 135 12.20 -10.59 8.33
C ASN A 135 11.37 -10.59 7.04
N SER A 136 10.17 -10.01 7.06
CA SER A 136 9.27 -9.95 5.91
C SER A 136 9.26 -8.57 5.27
N LYS A 137 8.77 -8.52 4.03
CA LYS A 137 8.47 -7.26 3.35
C LYS A 137 6.97 -7.06 3.16
N PHE A 138 6.57 -5.80 3.10
CA PHE A 138 5.19 -5.35 3.18
C PHE A 138 4.81 -4.50 1.98
N LEU A 139 3.69 -4.83 1.36
CA LEU A 139 3.03 -4.00 0.36
C LEU A 139 1.80 -3.36 1.01
N ILE A 140 1.71 -2.04 0.94
CA ILE A 140 0.64 -1.27 1.56
C ILE A 140 -0.09 -0.50 0.47
N LEU A 141 -1.41 -0.68 0.36
CA LEU A 141 -2.28 0.14 -0.50
C LEU A 141 -3.05 1.09 0.41
N CYS A 142 -2.87 2.39 0.18
CA CYS A 142 -3.51 3.46 0.96
C CYS A 142 -4.16 4.49 0.04
N GLY A 143 -5.28 5.08 0.48
CA GLY A 143 -5.88 6.25 -0.15
C GLY A 143 -5.04 7.53 -0.04
N TRP A 144 -5.31 8.49 -0.92
CA TRP A 144 -4.60 9.77 -1.11
C TRP A 144 -4.03 10.43 0.15
N ASP A 145 -4.86 10.57 1.19
CA ASP A 145 -4.56 11.44 2.34
C ASP A 145 -3.66 10.77 3.40
N HIS A 146 -3.24 9.52 3.18
CA HIS A 146 -2.56 8.72 4.19
C HIS A 146 -1.02 8.68 4.08
N VAL A 147 -0.43 9.28 3.04
CA VAL A 147 1.02 9.21 2.81
C VAL A 147 1.62 10.61 2.72
N ILE A 148 2.15 11.10 3.83
CA ILE A 148 2.97 12.31 3.87
C ILE A 148 4.38 11.90 4.29
N GLU A 149 5.37 12.07 3.42
CA GLU A 149 6.78 11.95 3.79
C GLU A 149 7.27 13.22 4.50
N GLY A 150 7.87 13.06 5.68
CA GLY A 150 8.58 14.12 6.41
C GLY A 150 8.01 14.40 7.81
N THR A 151 8.53 15.43 8.49
CA THR A 151 7.94 15.94 9.73
C THR A 151 6.83 16.92 9.35
N PRO A 152 5.56 16.55 9.52
CA PRO A 152 4.46 17.40 9.10
C PRO A 152 4.46 18.71 9.90
N ARG A 153 4.17 19.83 9.22
CA ARG A 153 4.14 21.19 9.83
C ARG A 153 3.13 21.30 10.98
N ASN A 154 2.14 20.42 11.02
CA ASN A 154 1.14 20.34 12.07
C ASN A 154 1.51 19.19 13.02
N LYS A 155 1.72 19.52 14.30
CA LYS A 155 2.12 18.56 15.36
C LYS A 155 1.15 17.37 15.50
N SER A 156 -0.07 17.50 14.98
CA SER A 156 -1.05 16.42 14.92
C SER A 156 -0.60 15.20 14.09
N TRP A 157 0.36 15.34 13.19
CA TRP A 157 0.73 14.30 12.23
C TRP A 157 2.11 13.67 12.50
N GLN A 158 2.73 13.98 13.65
CA GLN A 158 4.09 13.59 14.04
C GLN A 158 4.37 12.06 14.03
N ASN A 159 3.35 11.22 13.91
CA ASN A 159 3.47 9.76 13.97
C ASN A 159 3.30 9.05 12.61
N SER A 160 3.28 9.79 11.49
CA SER A 160 3.33 9.18 10.15
C SER A 160 4.75 8.67 9.85
N ILE A 161 5.13 7.56 10.47
CA ILE A 161 6.43 6.93 10.23
C ILE A 161 6.34 6.05 8.98
N PHE A 162 6.59 6.64 7.82
CA PHE A 162 7.03 5.88 6.65
C PHE A 162 8.23 6.58 6.01
N CYS A 163 9.43 6.22 6.47
CA CYS A 163 10.63 6.32 5.64
C CYS A 163 10.77 4.96 4.94
N ASN A 164 10.27 4.84 3.70
CA ASN A 164 10.62 3.86 2.65
C ASN A 164 9.61 4.01 1.49
N ILE A 165 9.98 3.59 0.27
CA ILE A 165 9.34 4.00 -1.01
C ILE A 165 7.83 4.28 -0.92
N THR A 166 7.51 5.55 -1.09
CA THR A 166 6.19 5.97 -1.56
C THR A 166 6.17 5.91 -3.09
N ILE A 167 5.37 5.03 -3.67
CA ILE A 167 5.05 5.06 -5.10
C ILE A 167 3.74 5.83 -5.22
N GLU A 168 3.85 7.11 -5.55
CA GLU A 168 2.73 7.86 -6.09
C GLU A 168 2.52 7.43 -7.53
N LEU A 169 1.49 6.60 -7.76
CA LEU A 169 1.03 6.33 -9.12
C LEU A 169 0.24 7.56 -9.58
N LEU A 170 0.95 8.51 -10.20
CA LEU A 170 0.35 9.59 -10.98
C LEU A 170 -0.17 8.98 -12.28
N CYS A 171 -1.37 8.42 -12.26
CA CYS A 171 -2.08 7.90 -13.43
C CYS A 171 -3.44 8.58 -13.58
#